data_AF-B3M2D7-F1
#
_entry.id   AF-B3M2D7-F1
#
_cell.length_a   1.000
_cell.length_b   1.000
_cell.length_c   1.000
_cell.angle_alpha   90.00
_cell.angle_beta   90.00
_cell.angle_gamma   90.00
#
_symmetry.space_group_name_H-M   'P 1'
#
loop_
_entity.id
_entity.type
_entity.pdbx_description
1 polymer ?
#
loop_
_entity_poly.entity_id
_entity_poly.type
_entity_poly.pdbx_seq_one_letter_code
_entity_poly.pdbx_strand_id
1 'polypeptide(L)'
;MSMLQEEKPASVFSVAKPPPSWVEWCERNSKPKSPRIVREKYVPTRWQTPGPMTKADWKYFYEWAGTRAMPKEPLPEPEKYDFPCESKILPCGRKTKTPDPEERVERLNNLAMPLYRKSSEKHQYFYPTHPYSPIIVWGQPPLHDKGRPFDPPKIPKCFPNEELEGKFWAELRFEVRKAALKARISPRIMSISKPKVMPPYPPHCVMPEHVYDVLDVKPPPRKKFTPQGWRLHQIRLIYLSKPVSRPEYEYFYM
;
A
#
# COMPACT_ATOMS: atom_id res chain seq x y z
N MET A 1 15.13 15.82 -59.50
CA MET A 1 15.46 16.74 -58.39
C MET A 1 14.22 17.57 -58.05
N SER A 2 13.28 16.99 -57.30
CA SER A 2 12.11 17.69 -56.78
C SER A 2 12.16 17.50 -55.27
N MET A 3 12.76 18.46 -54.58
CA MET A 3 12.83 18.50 -53.14
C MET A 3 11.50 19.05 -52.65
N LEU A 4 10.60 18.15 -52.26
CA LEU A 4 9.39 18.51 -51.52
C LEU A 4 9.85 19.15 -50.19
N GLN A 5 9.58 20.44 -50.04
CA GLN A 5 9.80 21.16 -48.80
C GLN A 5 8.79 20.64 -47.77
N GLU A 6 9.30 20.00 -46.73
CA GLU A 6 8.52 19.62 -45.56
C GLU A 6 8.07 20.89 -44.81
N GLU A 7 6.77 21.14 -44.81
CA GLU A 7 6.14 22.19 -44.02
C GLU A 7 6.28 21.85 -42.52
N LYS A 8 7.12 22.62 -41.82
CA LYS A 8 7.19 22.56 -40.36
C LYS A 8 5.88 23.11 -39.78
N PRO A 9 5.23 22.42 -38.83
CA PRO A 9 4.03 22.94 -38.19
C PRO A 9 4.38 24.22 -37.44
N ALA A 10 3.63 25.28 -37.73
CA ALA A 10 3.77 26.59 -37.11
C ALA A 10 3.86 26.46 -35.58
N SER A 11 4.98 26.92 -35.03
CA SER A 11 5.16 27.10 -33.60
C SER A 11 4.01 27.96 -33.09
N VAL A 12 3.19 27.40 -32.18
CA VAL A 12 2.10 28.09 -31.52
C VAL A 12 2.69 29.23 -30.68
N PHE A 13 2.84 30.40 -31.27
CA PHE A 13 3.12 31.63 -30.55
C PHE A 13 1.92 31.88 -29.65
N SER A 14 2.09 31.62 -28.36
CA SER A 14 1.09 31.98 -27.36
C SER A 14 1.00 33.49 -27.29
N VAL A 15 0.01 34.07 -27.97
CA VAL A 15 -0.36 35.48 -27.81
C VAL A 15 -0.53 35.76 -26.32
N ALA A 16 0.18 36.77 -25.81
CA ALA A 16 0.11 37.19 -24.42
C ALA A 16 -1.33 37.58 -24.10
N LYS A 17 -2.00 36.78 -23.25
CA LYS A 17 -3.37 37.07 -22.83
C LYS A 17 -3.36 38.33 -21.95
N PRO A 18 -4.33 39.25 -22.11
CA PRO A 18 -4.45 40.40 -21.24
C PRO A 18 -4.61 39.97 -19.78
N PRO A 19 -4.19 40.80 -18.81
CA PRO A 19 -4.35 40.49 -17.40
C PRO A 19 -5.84 40.27 -17.09
N PRO A 20 -6.19 39.27 -16.27
CA PRO A 20 -7.58 38.97 -15.94
C PRO A 20 -8.21 40.14 -15.18
N SER A 21 -9.51 40.34 -15.40
CA SER A 21 -10.28 41.29 -14.60
C SER A 21 -10.31 40.86 -13.13
N TRP A 22 -10.56 41.82 -12.23
CA TRP A 22 -10.60 41.57 -10.79
C TRP A 22 -11.61 40.48 -10.40
N VAL A 23 -12.77 40.46 -11.05
CA VAL A 23 -13.82 39.45 -10.82
C VAL A 23 -13.35 38.06 -11.24
N GLU A 24 -12.76 37.93 -12.42
CA GLU A 24 -12.19 36.65 -12.89
C GLU A 24 -11.04 36.16 -12.02
N TRP A 25 -10.25 37.09 -11.45
CA TRP A 25 -9.21 36.76 -10.50
C TRP A 25 -9.78 36.21 -9.19
N CYS A 26 -10.84 36.82 -8.66
CA CYS A 26 -11.53 36.35 -7.47
C CYS A 26 -12.16 34.96 -7.69
N GLU A 27 -12.84 34.74 -8.81
CA GLU A 27 -13.44 33.44 -9.16
C GLU A 27 -12.40 32.32 -9.37
N ARG A 28 -11.22 32.68 -9.89
CA ARG A 28 -10.12 31.72 -10.09
C ARG A 28 -9.47 31.29 -8.79
N ASN A 29 -9.40 32.20 -7.80
CA ASN A 29 -8.78 31.93 -6.51
C ASN A 29 -9.78 31.42 -5.45
N SER A 30 -11.09 31.62 -5.64
CA SER A 30 -12.12 31.08 -4.74
C SER A 30 -12.29 29.56 -4.85
N LYS A 31 -11.88 28.96 -5.98
CA LYS A 31 -11.92 27.51 -6.17
C LYS A 31 -10.66 26.87 -5.56
N PRO A 32 -10.81 25.82 -4.72
CA PRO A 32 -9.67 25.11 -4.18
C PRO A 32 -8.84 24.51 -5.33
N LYS A 33 -7.52 24.77 -5.32
CA LYS A 33 -6.60 24.22 -6.33
C LYS A 33 -6.65 22.69 -6.24
N SER A 34 -7.21 22.05 -7.26
CA SER A 34 -7.20 20.59 -7.33
C SER A 34 -5.75 20.11 -7.49
N PRO A 35 -5.26 19.22 -6.62
CA PRO A 35 -3.92 18.67 -6.78
C PRO A 35 -3.91 17.82 -8.05
N ARG A 36 -3.32 18.37 -9.12
CA ARG A 36 -3.08 17.61 -10.34
C ARG A 36 -1.89 16.70 -10.09
N ILE A 37 -2.14 15.48 -9.64
CA ILE A 37 -1.11 14.45 -9.51
C ILE A 37 -0.62 14.15 -10.92
N VAL A 38 0.59 14.60 -11.25
CA VAL A 38 1.27 14.21 -12.49
C VAL A 38 1.57 12.71 -12.35
N ARG A 39 0.73 11.88 -12.97
CA ARG A 39 1.00 10.45 -13.08
C ARG A 39 2.17 10.28 -14.04
N GLU A 40 3.20 9.56 -13.62
CA GLU A 40 4.28 9.16 -14.52
C GLU A 40 3.69 8.41 -15.71
N LYS A 41 4.16 8.73 -16.93
CA LYS A 41 3.71 8.05 -18.13
C LYS A 41 4.09 6.57 -18.00
N TYR A 42 3.10 5.70 -18.13
CA TYR A 42 3.31 4.26 -18.10
C TYR A 42 4.25 3.85 -19.25
N VAL A 43 5.39 3.27 -18.91
CA VAL A 43 6.28 2.63 -19.89
C VAL A 43 5.94 1.14 -19.87
N PRO A 44 5.34 0.58 -20.94
CA PRO A 44 5.01 -0.83 -20.98
C PRO A 44 6.29 -1.64 -20.81
N THR A 45 6.23 -2.68 -19.97
CA THR A 45 7.32 -3.65 -19.92
C THR A 45 7.40 -4.39 -21.25
N ARG A 46 8.57 -4.95 -21.54
CA ARG A 46 8.87 -5.70 -22.78
C ARG A 46 7.82 -6.77 -23.15
N TRP A 47 7.12 -7.31 -22.15
CA TRP A 47 6.11 -8.37 -22.31
C TRP A 47 4.68 -7.84 -22.51
N GLN A 48 4.51 -6.53 -22.43
CA GLN A 48 3.21 -5.84 -22.52
C GLN A 48 3.04 -5.08 -23.83
N THR A 49 4.06 -5.04 -24.69
CA THR A 49 3.96 -4.50 -26.05
C THR A 49 3.19 -5.50 -26.92
N PRO A 50 2.03 -5.13 -27.49
CA PRO A 50 1.28 -6.01 -28.36
C PRO A 50 2.01 -6.23 -29.69
N GLY A 51 2.19 -7.49 -30.09
CA GLY A 51 2.76 -7.87 -31.39
C GLY A 51 3.89 -8.90 -31.30
N PRO A 52 4.29 -9.51 -32.44
CA PRO A 52 5.45 -10.38 -32.48
C PRO A 52 6.73 -9.57 -32.20
N MET A 53 7.60 -10.09 -31.34
CA MET A 53 8.89 -9.47 -31.03
C MET A 53 9.73 -9.30 -32.30
N THR A 54 10.39 -8.14 -32.45
CA THR A 54 11.30 -7.91 -33.58
C THR A 54 12.52 -8.84 -33.49
N LYS A 55 13.26 -9.04 -34.59
CA LYS A 55 14.48 -9.87 -34.59
C LYS A 55 15.53 -9.37 -33.58
N ALA A 56 15.61 -8.04 -33.37
CA ALA A 56 16.49 -7.44 -32.36
C ALA A 56 16.03 -7.79 -30.94
N ASP A 57 14.73 -7.74 -30.70
CA ASP A 57 14.15 -8.15 -29.42
C ASP A 57 14.38 -9.64 -29.17
N TRP A 58 14.31 -10.50 -30.18
CA TRP A 58 14.63 -11.92 -30.03
C TRP A 58 16.10 -12.15 -29.68
N LYS A 59 17.03 -11.44 -30.33
CA LYS A 59 18.46 -11.55 -30.02
C LYS A 59 18.75 -11.18 -28.56
N TYR A 60 18.22 -10.04 -28.11
CA TYR A 60 18.34 -9.61 -26.73
C TYR A 60 17.65 -10.57 -25.75
N PHE A 61 16.60 -11.28 -26.17
CA PHE A 61 15.93 -12.29 -25.34
C PHE A 61 16.82 -13.49 -25.12
N TYR A 62 17.44 -14.02 -26.18
CA TYR A 62 18.34 -15.16 -26.06
C TYR A 62 19.59 -14.83 -25.24
N GLU A 63 20.15 -13.63 -25.38
CA GLU A 63 21.26 -13.15 -24.52
C GLU A 63 20.85 -13.05 -23.04
N TRP A 64 19.66 -12.50 -22.78
CA TRP A 64 19.11 -12.42 -21.42
C TRP A 64 18.79 -13.80 -20.84
N ALA A 65 18.20 -14.70 -21.63
CA ALA A 65 17.83 -16.03 -21.19
C ALA A 65 19.09 -16.87 -20.92
N GLY A 66 20.10 -16.80 -21.78
CA GLY A 66 21.38 -17.48 -21.56
C GLY A 66 22.08 -17.07 -20.25
N THR A 67 21.94 -15.80 -19.84
CA THR A 67 22.58 -15.28 -18.62
C THR A 67 21.74 -15.41 -17.35
N ARG A 68 20.41 -15.36 -17.45
CA ARG A 68 19.51 -15.28 -16.28
C ARG A 68 18.50 -16.41 -16.15
N ALA A 69 18.25 -17.17 -17.22
CA ALA A 69 17.35 -18.31 -17.19
C ALA A 69 18.07 -19.62 -16.85
N MET A 70 19.41 -19.61 -16.75
CA MET A 70 20.12 -20.72 -16.12
C MET A 70 19.60 -20.89 -14.68
N PRO A 71 19.18 -22.11 -14.30
CA PRO A 71 18.84 -22.40 -12.92
C PRO A 71 20.00 -21.94 -12.05
N LYS A 72 19.71 -21.05 -11.10
CA LYS A 72 20.72 -20.72 -10.09
C LYS A 72 21.13 -22.03 -9.44
N GLU A 73 22.43 -22.27 -9.38
CA GLU A 73 22.96 -23.39 -8.62
C GLU A 73 22.30 -23.36 -7.24
N PRO A 74 21.73 -24.49 -6.78
CA PRO A 74 21.09 -24.54 -5.48
C PRO A 74 22.14 -24.09 -4.47
N LEU A 75 21.89 -22.93 -3.86
CA LEU A 75 22.67 -22.48 -2.73
C LEU A 75 22.65 -23.63 -1.73
N PRO A 76 23.80 -24.00 -1.12
CA PRO A 76 23.81 -25.03 -0.08
C PRO A 76 22.71 -24.70 0.91
N GLU A 77 21.85 -25.69 1.19
CA GLU A 77 20.74 -25.49 2.11
C GLU A 77 21.32 -24.89 3.39
N PRO A 78 20.82 -23.72 3.84
CA PRO A 78 21.35 -23.12 5.06
C PRO A 78 21.20 -24.16 6.15
N GLU A 79 22.31 -24.46 6.84
CA GLU A 79 22.30 -25.35 7.99
C GLU A 79 21.16 -24.92 8.90
N LYS A 80 20.18 -25.81 9.09
CA LYS A 80 19.05 -25.56 9.97
C LYS A 80 19.62 -25.48 11.37
N TYR A 81 19.91 -24.27 11.81
CA TYR A 81 20.18 -24.01 13.21
C TYR A 81 18.89 -24.27 13.96
N ASP A 82 18.82 -25.44 14.60
CA ASP A 82 17.81 -25.76 15.58
C ASP A 82 18.06 -24.87 16.80
N PHE A 83 17.61 -23.62 16.73
CA PHE A 83 17.46 -22.81 17.93
C PHE A 83 16.40 -23.52 18.78
N PRO A 84 16.72 -23.99 20.00
CA PRO A 84 15.74 -24.58 20.90
C PRO A 84 14.77 -23.47 21.31
N CYS A 85 13.68 -23.34 20.55
CA CYS A 85 12.60 -22.44 20.84
C CYS A 85 11.90 -23.00 22.08
N GLU A 86 12.05 -22.36 23.25
CA GLU A 86 11.31 -22.77 24.46
C GLU A 86 9.80 -22.76 24.17
N SER A 87 9.22 -23.96 24.11
CA SER A 87 8.18 -24.31 23.13
C SER A 87 6.74 -24.03 23.53
N LYS A 88 6.51 -23.35 24.66
CA LYS A 88 5.14 -23.13 25.16
C LYS A 88 4.57 -21.76 24.85
N ILE A 89 5.41 -20.72 24.75
CA ILE A 89 4.95 -19.33 24.68
C ILE A 89 5.15 -18.74 23.28
N LEU A 90 6.24 -19.09 22.61
CA LEU A 90 6.59 -18.51 21.31
C LEU A 90 5.89 -19.25 20.14
N PRO A 91 5.38 -18.52 19.13
CA PRO A 91 4.69 -19.12 17.98
C PRO A 91 5.53 -20.13 17.18
N CYS A 92 6.86 -20.00 17.20
CA CYS A 92 7.80 -20.88 16.50
C CYS A 92 7.96 -22.28 17.12
N GLY A 93 7.73 -22.42 18.44
CA GLY A 93 7.81 -23.70 19.14
C GLY A 93 6.49 -24.48 19.18
N ARG A 94 5.39 -23.88 18.70
CA ARG A 94 4.10 -24.58 18.63
C ARG A 94 4.13 -25.53 17.45
N LYS A 95 3.95 -26.83 17.72
CA LYS A 95 3.71 -27.82 16.66
C LYS A 95 2.51 -27.35 15.84
N THR A 96 2.76 -26.99 14.58
CA THR A 96 1.69 -26.67 13.65
C THR A 96 0.83 -27.90 13.52
N LYS A 97 -0.47 -27.79 13.86
CA LYS A 97 -1.41 -28.90 13.72
C LYS A 97 -1.54 -29.17 12.22
N THR A 98 -0.84 -30.19 11.73
CA THR A 98 -1.04 -30.70 10.38
C THR A 98 -2.46 -31.26 10.35
N PRO A 99 -3.39 -30.68 9.58
CA PRO A 99 -4.73 -31.24 9.49
C PRO A 99 -4.62 -32.64 8.89
N ASP A 100 -5.43 -33.57 9.38
CA ASP A 100 -5.53 -34.89 8.78
C ASP A 100 -5.86 -34.73 7.29
N PRO A 101 -5.27 -35.58 6.42
CA PRO A 101 -5.41 -35.44 4.98
C PRO A 101 -6.89 -35.49 4.56
N GLU A 102 -7.68 -36.32 5.24
CA GLU A 102 -9.13 -36.44 5.03
C GLU A 102 -9.87 -35.17 5.44
N GLU A 103 -9.64 -34.63 6.65
CA GLU A 103 -10.22 -33.35 7.11
C GLU A 103 -9.86 -32.19 6.16
N ARG A 104 -8.64 -32.21 5.60
CA ARG A 104 -8.18 -31.19 4.66
C ARG A 104 -8.97 -31.27 3.36
N VAL A 105 -9.19 -32.46 2.82
CA VAL A 105 -10.00 -32.68 1.61
C VAL A 105 -11.45 -32.26 1.86
N GLU A 106 -12.03 -32.61 3.00
CA GLU A 106 -13.38 -32.19 3.37
C GLU A 106 -13.52 -30.66 3.46
N ARG A 107 -12.55 -29.97 4.09
CA ARG A 107 -12.55 -28.50 4.15
C ARG A 107 -12.40 -27.87 2.78
N LEU A 108 -11.59 -28.45 1.89
CA LEU A 108 -11.44 -27.98 0.51
C LEU A 108 -12.75 -28.13 -0.26
N ASN A 109 -13.44 -29.26 -0.11
CA ASN A 109 -14.75 -29.49 -0.74
C ASN A 109 -15.80 -28.51 -0.21
N ASN A 110 -15.83 -28.26 1.10
CA ASN A 110 -16.73 -27.28 1.72
C ASN A 110 -16.46 -25.84 1.28
N LEU A 111 -15.20 -25.49 0.99
CA LEU A 111 -14.82 -24.17 0.45
C LEU A 111 -15.15 -24.03 -1.04
N ALA A 112 -15.09 -25.14 -1.80
CA ALA A 112 -15.43 -25.18 -3.21
C ALA A 112 -16.95 -25.07 -3.43
N MET A 113 -17.75 -25.59 -2.49
CA MET A 113 -19.21 -25.43 -2.55
C MET A 113 -19.61 -23.97 -2.30
N PRO A 114 -20.41 -23.36 -3.20
CA PRO A 114 -20.92 -22.02 -2.98
C PRO A 114 -21.83 -22.01 -1.74
N LEU A 115 -21.72 -20.96 -0.92
CA LEU A 115 -22.59 -20.76 0.25
C LEU A 115 -24.07 -20.80 -0.17
N TYR A 116 -24.92 -21.45 0.61
CA TYR A 116 -26.37 -21.61 0.36
C TYR A 116 -27.12 -20.30 0.01
N ARG A 117 -26.66 -19.15 0.52
CA ARG A 117 -27.25 -17.83 0.20
C ARG A 117 -26.93 -17.32 -1.20
N LYS A 118 -25.94 -17.92 -1.88
CA LYS A 118 -25.50 -17.59 -3.24
C LYS A 118 -26.05 -18.57 -4.29
N SER A 119 -26.57 -19.73 -3.88
CA SER A 119 -27.25 -20.67 -4.77
C SER A 119 -28.69 -20.20 -5.02
N SER A 120 -28.87 -19.27 -5.95
CA SER A 120 -30.16 -19.05 -6.62
C SER A 120 -30.13 -19.73 -7.98
N GLU A 121 -31.27 -20.19 -8.50
CA GLU A 121 -31.38 -20.76 -9.86
C GLU A 121 -30.84 -19.82 -10.94
N LYS A 122 -30.84 -18.51 -10.71
CA LYS A 122 -30.31 -17.48 -11.62
C LYS A 122 -28.77 -17.39 -11.66
N HIS A 123 -28.08 -18.00 -10.71
CA HIS A 123 -26.61 -17.95 -10.55
C HIS A 123 -25.96 -19.33 -10.78
N GLN A 124 -26.49 -20.12 -11.71
CA GLN A 124 -25.79 -21.31 -12.21
C GLN A 124 -24.72 -20.87 -13.22
N TYR A 125 -23.45 -20.92 -12.81
CA TYR A 125 -22.34 -20.63 -13.71
C TYR A 125 -22.01 -21.86 -14.55
N PHE A 126 -22.36 -21.82 -15.84
CA PHE A 126 -21.79 -22.74 -16.83
C PHE A 126 -20.40 -22.24 -17.19
N TYR A 127 -19.37 -22.85 -16.60
CA TYR A 127 -17.99 -22.60 -17.00
C TYR A 127 -17.65 -23.52 -18.19
N PRO A 128 -17.28 -22.99 -19.35
CA PRO A 128 -16.76 -23.83 -20.42
C PRO A 128 -15.44 -24.45 -19.97
N THR A 129 -15.24 -25.73 -20.24
CA THR A 129 -13.98 -26.42 -19.99
C THR A 129 -12.94 -25.95 -21.00
N HIS A 130 -12.16 -24.94 -20.63
CA HIS A 130 -11.06 -24.46 -21.47
C HIS A 130 -9.84 -25.39 -21.30
N PRO A 131 -9.20 -25.86 -22.38
CA PRO A 131 -8.05 -26.77 -22.30
C PRO A 131 -6.80 -26.14 -21.68
N TYR A 132 -6.73 -24.80 -21.60
CA TYR A 132 -5.69 -24.08 -20.89
C TYR A 132 -6.31 -22.89 -20.15
N SER A 133 -6.04 -22.77 -18.84
CA SER A 133 -6.40 -21.58 -18.07
C SER A 133 -5.24 -20.58 -18.14
N PRO A 134 -5.44 -19.37 -18.67
CA PRO A 134 -4.44 -18.33 -18.47
C PRO A 134 -4.40 -18.03 -16.98
N ILE A 135 -3.21 -18.07 -16.38
CA ILE A 135 -2.98 -17.61 -15.00
C ILE A 135 -3.16 -16.09 -15.01
N ILE A 136 -4.41 -15.65 -14.93
CA ILE A 136 -4.77 -14.27 -14.71
C ILE A 136 -4.50 -14.03 -13.23
N VAL A 137 -3.50 -13.23 -12.91
CA VAL A 137 -3.31 -12.75 -11.54
C VAL A 137 -4.38 -11.70 -11.30
N TRP A 138 -5.54 -12.14 -10.83
CA TRP A 138 -6.54 -11.23 -10.28
C TRP A 138 -5.85 -10.54 -9.11
N GLY A 139 -5.64 -9.23 -9.21
CA GLY A 139 -5.25 -8.43 -8.04
C GLY A 139 -6.18 -8.76 -6.87
N GLN A 140 -5.71 -8.52 -5.64
CA GLN A 140 -6.50 -8.79 -4.45
C GLN A 140 -7.90 -8.17 -4.65
N PRO A 141 -8.99 -8.98 -4.66
CA PRO A 141 -10.30 -8.44 -4.93
C PRO A 141 -10.57 -7.32 -3.92
N PRO A 142 -11.23 -6.22 -4.35
CA PRO A 142 -11.54 -5.13 -3.43
C PRO A 142 -12.21 -5.74 -2.20
N LEU A 143 -11.64 -5.45 -1.02
CA LEU A 143 -12.22 -5.93 0.23
C LEU A 143 -13.68 -5.51 0.21
N HIS A 144 -14.58 -6.49 0.27
CA HIS A 144 -15.97 -6.20 0.55
C HIS A 144 -15.94 -5.43 1.86
N ASP A 145 -16.38 -4.17 1.85
CA ASP A 145 -16.69 -3.47 3.10
C ASP A 145 -17.66 -4.40 3.80
N LYS A 146 -17.15 -5.09 4.82
CA LYS A 146 -17.96 -6.02 5.62
C LYS A 146 -18.96 -5.10 6.26
N GLY A 147 -20.16 -5.10 5.68
CA GLY A 147 -21.24 -4.19 6.00
C GLY A 147 -21.31 -4.00 7.49
N ARG A 148 -21.59 -2.76 7.89
CA ARG A 148 -21.93 -2.41 9.25
C ARG A 148 -22.76 -3.56 9.83
N PRO A 149 -22.36 -4.16 10.95
CA PRO A 149 -23.01 -5.35 11.51
C PRO A 149 -24.54 -5.24 11.72
N PHE A 150 -25.04 -4.01 11.67
CA PHE A 150 -26.40 -3.61 11.97
C PHE A 150 -26.84 -2.61 10.92
N ASP A 151 -28.12 -2.68 10.56
CA ASP A 151 -28.75 -1.61 9.79
C ASP A 151 -28.55 -0.27 10.52
N PRO A 152 -28.31 0.82 9.78
CA PRO A 152 -28.28 2.14 10.40
C PRO A 152 -29.61 2.39 11.13
N PRO A 153 -29.57 2.97 12.34
CA PRO A 153 -30.80 3.28 13.05
C PRO A 153 -31.65 4.20 12.18
N LYS A 154 -32.96 3.96 12.14
CA LYS A 154 -33.90 4.80 11.41
C LYS A 154 -34.11 6.08 12.20
N ILE A 155 -33.29 7.09 11.89
CA ILE A 155 -33.35 8.41 12.52
C ILE A 155 -34.44 9.23 11.80
N PRO A 156 -35.37 9.87 12.54
CA PRO A 156 -36.30 10.84 11.96
C PRO A 156 -35.54 11.97 11.23
N LYS A 157 -36.10 12.51 10.14
CA LYS A 157 -35.45 13.62 9.41
C LYS A 157 -35.30 14.88 10.27
N CYS A 158 -36.25 15.10 11.19
CA CYS A 158 -36.28 16.23 12.10
C CYS A 158 -36.87 15.75 13.44
N PHE A 159 -36.35 16.23 14.56
CA PHE A 159 -37.00 16.07 15.86
C PHE A 159 -37.90 17.29 16.14
N PRO A 160 -39.12 17.11 16.66
CA PRO A 160 -40.00 18.24 16.99
C PRO A 160 -39.44 19.14 18.09
N ASN A 161 -38.75 18.56 19.09
CA ASN A 161 -38.18 19.25 20.26
C ASN A 161 -36.78 18.67 20.59
N GLU A 162 -35.89 19.47 21.17
CA GLU A 162 -34.55 19.04 21.64
C GLU A 162 -34.62 17.94 22.71
N GLU A 163 -35.65 17.96 23.56
CA GLU A 163 -35.85 16.91 24.57
C GLU A 163 -36.12 15.54 23.95
N LEU A 164 -36.83 15.51 22.82
CA LEU A 164 -37.13 14.27 22.10
C LEU A 164 -35.90 13.75 21.36
N GLU A 165 -35.08 14.66 20.84
CA GLU A 165 -33.77 14.32 20.28
C GLU A 165 -32.85 13.74 21.36
N GLY A 166 -32.75 14.40 22.52
CA GLY A 166 -31.95 13.93 23.65
C GLY A 166 -32.38 12.56 24.15
N LYS A 167 -33.70 12.34 24.30
CA LYS A 167 -34.26 11.03 24.66
C LYS A 167 -33.98 9.97 23.61
N PHE A 168 -34.16 10.29 22.32
CA PHE A 168 -33.88 9.37 21.23
C PHE A 168 -32.43 8.89 21.26
N TRP A 169 -31.46 9.81 21.37
CA TRP A 169 -30.04 9.43 21.43
C TRP A 169 -29.66 8.69 22.71
N ALA A 170 -30.33 8.97 23.84
CA ALA A 170 -30.12 8.26 25.09
C ALA A 170 -30.66 6.82 25.07
N GLU A 171 -31.79 6.59 24.39
CA GLU A 171 -32.44 5.27 24.28
C GLU A 171 -31.85 4.40 23.16
N LEU A 172 -31.15 5.01 22.19
CA LEU A 172 -30.60 4.32 21.04
C LEU A 172 -29.52 3.31 21.46
N ARG A 173 -29.91 2.03 21.50
CA ARG A 173 -29.04 0.90 21.84
C ARG A 173 -28.77 0.05 20.61
N PHE A 174 -27.53 -0.41 20.48
CA PHE A 174 -27.15 -1.42 19.50
C PHE A 174 -26.90 -2.74 20.23
N GLU A 175 -27.34 -3.85 19.65
CA GLU A 175 -26.95 -5.16 20.15
C GLU A 175 -25.44 -5.32 20.07
N VAL A 176 -24.76 -5.39 21.21
CA VAL A 176 -23.30 -5.58 21.20
C VAL A 176 -23.01 -7.02 20.78
N ARG A 177 -22.23 -7.20 19.72
CA ARG A 177 -21.78 -8.53 19.30
C ARG A 177 -21.15 -9.26 20.50
N LYS A 178 -21.54 -10.52 20.74
CA LYS A 178 -20.96 -11.36 21.81
C LYS A 178 -19.43 -11.42 21.77
N ALA A 179 -18.83 -11.30 20.58
CA ALA A 179 -17.38 -11.21 20.39
C ALA A 179 -16.78 -9.90 20.90
N ALA A 180 -17.48 -8.77 20.76
CA ALA A 180 -17.05 -7.48 21.28
C ALA A 180 -17.13 -7.45 22.83
N LEU A 181 -18.15 -8.09 23.42
CA LEU A 181 -18.24 -8.26 24.87
C LEU A 181 -17.07 -9.06 25.46
N LYS A 182 -16.52 -10.01 24.69
CA LYS A 182 -15.36 -10.84 25.07
C LYS A 182 -14.03 -10.28 24.58
N ALA A 183 -14.03 -9.14 23.89
CA ALA A 183 -12.83 -8.60 23.28
C ALA A 183 -11.88 -8.07 24.36
N ARG A 184 -10.65 -8.61 24.37
CA ARG A 184 -9.57 -8.04 25.17
C ARG A 184 -8.90 -6.92 24.37
N ILE A 185 -8.64 -5.80 25.03
CA ILE A 185 -7.97 -4.65 24.44
C ILE A 185 -6.56 -5.08 23.99
N SER A 186 -6.15 -4.71 22.77
CA SER A 186 -4.80 -5.01 22.31
C SER A 186 -3.77 -4.18 23.10
N PRO A 187 -2.55 -4.70 23.31
CA PRO A 187 -1.50 -3.96 24.03
C PRO A 187 -1.20 -2.58 23.44
N ARG A 188 -1.37 -2.43 22.11
CA ARG A 188 -1.20 -1.16 21.40
C ARG A 188 -2.30 -0.15 21.71
N ILE A 189 -3.55 -0.58 21.80
CA ILE A 189 -4.65 0.31 22.20
C ILE A 189 -4.46 0.72 23.67
N MET A 190 -4.03 -0.21 24.52
CA MET A 190 -3.71 0.05 25.92
C MET A 190 -2.53 1.02 26.10
N SER A 191 -1.54 1.02 25.20
CA SER A 191 -0.45 1.99 25.25
C SER A 191 -0.88 3.38 24.77
N ILE A 192 -1.74 3.45 23.75
CA ILE A 192 -2.29 4.71 23.23
C ILE A 192 -3.24 5.36 24.23
N SER A 193 -4.01 4.57 24.98
CA SER A 193 -4.94 5.09 25.99
C SER A 193 -4.25 5.67 27.22
N LYS A 194 -2.96 5.39 27.44
CA LYS A 194 -2.21 6.01 28.53
C LYS A 194 -2.02 7.49 28.21
N PRO A 195 -2.29 8.40 29.17
CA PRO A 195 -2.02 9.82 28.95
C PRO A 195 -0.54 10.01 28.61
N LYS A 196 -0.26 10.89 27.65
CA LYS A 196 1.11 11.22 27.29
C LYS A 196 1.77 11.87 28.51
N VAL A 197 2.71 11.15 29.13
CA VAL A 197 3.52 11.71 30.22
C VAL A 197 4.42 12.76 29.60
N MET A 198 4.04 14.02 29.77
CA MET A 198 4.90 15.16 29.46
C MET A 198 5.88 15.34 30.62
N PRO A 199 7.13 15.76 30.38
CA PRO A 199 8.01 16.16 31.47
C PRO A 199 7.34 17.26 32.30
N PRO A 200 7.61 17.33 33.61
CA PRO A 200 7.06 18.37 34.47
C PRO A 200 7.38 19.75 33.88
N TYR A 201 6.37 20.63 33.86
CA TYR A 201 6.53 22.02 33.47
C TYR A 201 6.82 22.86 34.73
N PRO A 202 7.81 23.76 34.72
CA PRO A 202 8.71 24.11 33.61
C PRO A 202 9.84 23.07 33.39
N PRO A 203 10.37 22.92 32.16
CA PRO A 203 11.48 22.03 31.88
C PRO A 203 12.74 22.46 32.66
N HIS A 204 13.51 21.49 33.17
CA HIS A 204 14.76 21.76 33.89
C HIS A 204 15.81 22.52 33.07
N CYS A 205 15.73 22.43 31.73
CA CYS A 205 16.55 23.19 30.80
C CYS A 205 15.69 24.19 30.04
N VAL A 206 16.18 25.43 29.94
CA VAL A 206 15.65 26.43 29.02
C VAL A 206 15.85 25.89 27.61
N MET A 207 14.75 25.53 26.93
CA MET A 207 14.81 25.21 25.51
C MET A 207 15.15 26.50 24.77
N PRO A 208 16.27 26.57 24.04
CA PRO A 208 16.57 27.76 23.24
C PRO A 208 15.44 27.96 22.23
N GLU A 209 15.04 29.22 22.06
CA GLU A 209 14.03 29.56 21.06
C GLU A 209 14.51 29.07 19.69
N HIS A 210 13.70 28.21 19.07
CA HIS A 210 14.04 27.63 17.78
C HIS A 210 13.97 28.74 16.73
N VAL A 211 15.11 29.31 16.36
CA VAL A 211 15.20 30.30 15.27
C VAL A 211 14.84 29.60 13.97
N TYR A 212 13.63 29.85 13.46
CA TYR A 212 13.13 29.20 12.24
C TYR A 212 13.86 29.65 10.97
N ASP A 213 14.54 30.80 11.01
CA ASP A 213 15.06 31.53 9.86
C ASP A 213 16.59 31.78 9.95
N VAL A 214 17.39 30.77 10.29
CA VAL A 214 18.88 30.91 10.28
C VAL A 214 19.44 30.99 8.85
N LEU A 215 18.62 30.75 7.83
CA LEU A 215 19.02 30.77 6.42
C LEU A 215 18.21 31.83 5.67
N ASP A 216 18.89 32.80 5.06
CA ASP A 216 18.28 33.81 4.18
C ASP A 216 17.50 33.19 3.00
N VAL A 217 17.81 31.93 2.68
CA VAL A 217 17.11 31.14 1.68
C VAL A 217 16.07 30.26 2.36
N LYS A 218 14.78 30.48 2.02
CA LYS A 218 13.69 29.59 2.44
C LYS A 218 14.07 28.13 2.15
N PRO A 219 14.13 27.26 3.17
CA PRO A 219 14.46 25.86 2.94
C PRO A 219 13.42 25.24 1.99
N PRO A 220 13.84 24.31 1.11
CA PRO A 220 12.92 23.68 0.19
C PRO A 220 11.77 23.02 0.97
N PRO A 221 10.53 23.06 0.45
CA PRO A 221 9.38 22.52 1.14
C PRO A 221 9.63 21.05 1.46
N ARG A 222 9.49 20.68 2.74
CA ARG A 222 9.65 19.31 3.21
C ARG A 222 8.66 18.39 2.47
N LYS A 223 9.14 17.70 1.44
CA LYS A 223 8.40 16.62 0.80
C LYS A 223 8.44 15.43 1.75
N LYS A 224 7.30 15.06 2.32
CA LYS A 224 7.17 13.78 3.02
C LYS A 224 7.54 12.68 2.01
N PHE A 225 8.39 11.74 2.42
CA PHE A 225 8.68 10.58 1.58
C PHE A 225 7.38 9.83 1.29
N THR A 226 7.24 9.33 0.05
CA THR A 226 6.22 8.33 -0.26
C THR A 226 6.51 7.06 0.56
N PRO A 227 5.53 6.16 0.78
CA PRO A 227 5.78 4.91 1.51
C PRO A 227 6.93 4.08 0.95
N GLN A 228 7.11 4.08 -0.37
CA GLN A 228 8.22 3.44 -1.06
C GLN A 228 9.55 4.19 -0.82
N GLY A 229 9.54 5.52 -0.90
CA GLY A 229 10.70 6.35 -0.58
C GLY A 229 11.16 6.18 0.88
N TRP A 230 10.22 6.04 1.81
CA TRP A 230 10.53 5.79 3.22
C TRP A 230 11.18 4.42 3.42
N ARG A 231 10.68 3.37 2.76
CA ARG A 231 11.31 2.04 2.81
C ARG A 231 12.73 2.05 2.25
N LEU A 232 12.97 2.69 1.11
CA LEU A 232 14.31 2.81 0.53
C LEU A 232 15.24 3.63 1.44
N HIS A 233 14.72 4.69 2.06
CA HIS A 233 15.47 5.48 3.03
C HIS A 233 15.86 4.66 4.27
N GLN A 234 14.95 3.86 4.81
CA GLN A 234 15.24 2.94 5.92
C GLN A 234 16.30 1.91 5.54
N ILE A 235 16.21 1.30 4.35
CA ILE A 235 17.23 0.36 3.84
C ILE A 235 18.60 1.03 3.76
N ARG A 236 18.66 2.28 3.26
CA ARG A 236 19.90 3.05 3.18
C ARG A 236 20.48 3.35 4.56
N LEU A 237 19.65 3.76 5.52
CA LEU A 237 20.10 3.99 6.89
C LEU A 237 20.67 2.72 7.52
N ILE A 238 19.99 1.58 7.35
CA ILE A 238 20.47 0.27 7.83
C ILE A 238 21.80 -0.10 7.17
N TYR A 239 21.96 0.17 5.87
CA TYR A 239 23.21 -0.08 5.17
C TYR A 239 24.36 0.79 5.71
N LEU A 240 24.11 2.09 5.92
CA LEU A 240 25.10 3.03 6.44
C LEU A 240 25.43 2.80 7.92
N SER A 241 24.49 2.26 8.70
CA SER A 241 24.71 1.94 10.11
C SER A 241 25.51 0.66 10.32
N LYS A 242 25.66 -0.18 9.28
CA LYS A 242 26.55 -1.34 9.38
C LYS A 242 27.99 -0.84 9.41
N PRO A 243 28.84 -1.36 10.31
CA PRO A 243 30.25 -1.03 10.29
C PRO A 243 30.80 -1.42 8.92
N VAL A 244 31.36 -0.45 8.20
CA VAL A 244 32.12 -0.74 6.98
C VAL A 244 33.40 -1.40 7.45
N SER A 245 33.40 -2.74 7.54
CA SER A 245 34.63 -3.50 7.59
C SER A 245 35.32 -3.25 6.25
N ARG A 246 36.17 -2.22 6.17
CA ARG A 246 37.23 -2.24 5.17
C ARG A 246 38.04 -3.48 5.54
N PRO A 247 38.13 -4.51 4.68
CA PRO A 247 39.18 -5.48 4.87
C PRO A 247 40.47 -4.66 4.88
N GLU A 248 41.15 -4.63 6.01
CA GLU A 248 42.52 -4.14 6.07
C GLU A 248 43.27 -5.05 5.09
N TYR A 249 43.49 -4.56 3.87
CA TYR A 249 44.53 -5.14 3.05
C TYR A 249 45.81 -4.84 3.81
N GLU A 250 46.32 -5.84 4.53
CA GLU A 250 47.70 -5.88 4.97
C GLU A 250 48.55 -5.64 3.73
N TYR A 251 49.06 -4.43 3.59
CA TYR A 251 50.11 -4.12 2.64
C TYR A 251 51.36 -4.84 3.13
N PHE A 252 51.48 -6.13 2.80
CA PHE A 252 52.76 -6.83 2.81
C PHE A 252 53.62 -6.25 1.70
N TYR A 253 54.37 -5.19 2.01
CA TYR A 253 55.63 -4.90 1.33
C TYR A 253 56.75 -5.58 2.13
N MET A 254 57.16 -6.77 1.67
CA MET A 254 58.55 -7.23 1.76
C MET A 254 59.12 -7.25 0.34
#